data_AF-A0A373M4T6-F1
#
_entry.id   AF-A0A373M4T6-F1
#
_cell.length_a   1.000
_cell.length_b   1.000
_cell.length_c   1.000
_cell.angle_alpha   90.00
_cell.angle_beta   90.00
_cell.angle_gamma   90.00
#
_symmetry.space_group_name_H-M   'P 1'
#
loop_
_entity.id
_entity.type
_entity.pdbx_description
1 polymer ?
#
loop_
_entity_poly.entity_id
_entity_poly.type
_entity_poly.pdbx_seq_one_letter_code
_entity_poly.pdbx_strand_id
1 'polypeptide(L)'
;MNRIDFHSIAAILLDGLIDADYSQMDFIYMLFGSFANDNVDFAFDNGLVCKWIKGQSRISPKIISYYNSKKNRDKLCKDIESELLPYISDVSYTISAIRDLVLCDITTSEEKKDALLTHFDHAPAHFICDVLVYGFSRNFVKVGNKDSGSSSPRVDDVMYLPLLPKPTKYFTGRSNALLELHQLLYISCTCLSALWAICFVSIGYKKSTQLSLTEN
;
A
#
# COMPACT_ATOMS: atom_id res chain seq x y z
N MET A 1 14.40 1.24 8.50
CA MET A 1 14.68 0.12 7.57
C MET A 1 13.39 -0.67 7.40
N ASN A 2 12.80 -0.65 6.21
CA ASN A 2 11.59 -1.41 5.89
C ASN A 2 12.02 -2.84 5.55
N ARG A 3 11.72 -3.78 6.44
CA ARG A 3 12.16 -5.17 6.32
C ARG A 3 10.92 -6.06 6.42
N ILE A 4 10.90 -7.16 5.66
CA ILE A 4 9.86 -8.16 5.82
C ILE A 4 10.11 -8.90 7.14
N ASP A 5 9.37 -8.51 8.17
CA ASP A 5 9.26 -9.18 9.46
C ASP A 5 7.83 -9.11 10.01
N PHE A 6 7.55 -9.86 11.08
CA PHE A 6 6.21 -9.90 11.65
C PHE A 6 5.73 -8.54 12.14
N HIS A 7 6.62 -7.70 12.67
CA HIS A 7 6.24 -6.38 13.17
C HIS A 7 5.71 -5.50 12.04
N SER A 8 6.45 -5.40 10.94
CA SER A 8 6.05 -4.57 9.80
C SER A 8 4.77 -5.08 9.14
N ILE A 9 4.60 -6.40 9.01
CA ILE A 9 3.38 -6.98 8.43
C ILE A 9 2.19 -6.78 9.38
N ALA A 10 2.36 -7.04 10.69
CA ALA A 10 1.32 -6.85 11.69
C ALA A 10 0.89 -5.39 11.80
N ALA A 11 1.82 -4.43 11.69
CA ALA A 11 1.50 -3.01 11.69
C ALA A 11 0.59 -2.63 10.52
N ILE A 12 0.86 -3.13 9.31
CA ILE A 12 0.03 -2.88 8.12
C ILE A 12 -1.35 -3.54 8.26
N LEU A 13 -1.40 -4.79 8.77
CA LEU A 13 -2.66 -5.50 8.96
C LEU A 13 -3.54 -4.84 10.04
N LEU A 14 -2.94 -4.40 11.15
CA LEU A 14 -3.65 -3.71 12.23
C LEU A 14 -4.18 -2.34 11.80
N ASP A 15 -3.40 -1.58 11.01
CA ASP A 15 -3.84 -0.29 10.44
C ASP A 15 -5.00 -0.46 9.45
N GLY A 16 -5.07 -1.62 8.78
CA GLY A 16 -6.16 -1.96 7.87
C GLY A 16 -7.45 -2.42 8.55
N LEU A 17 -7.44 -2.75 9.85
CA LEU A 17 -8.66 -3.18 10.53
C LEU A 17 -9.71 -2.06 10.56
N ILE A 18 -10.98 -2.43 10.41
CA ILE A 18 -12.11 -1.50 10.58
C ILE A 18 -11.99 -0.82 11.96
N ASP A 19 -12.45 0.45 12.08
CA ASP A 19 -12.49 1.30 13.29
C ASP A 19 -13.34 0.72 14.46
N ALA A 20 -13.16 -0.55 14.78
CA ALA A 20 -13.65 -1.22 15.96
C ALA A 20 -12.47 -1.43 16.92
N ASP A 21 -12.76 -1.41 18.21
CA ASP A 21 -11.79 -1.57 19.31
C ASP A 21 -11.24 -3.01 19.39
N TYR A 22 -10.64 -3.53 18.31
CA TYR A 22 -9.95 -4.81 18.33
C TYR A 22 -8.68 -4.70 19.16
N SER A 23 -8.55 -5.57 20.16
CA SER A 23 -7.33 -5.65 20.92
C SER A 23 -6.23 -6.35 20.12
N GLN A 24 -4.98 -6.12 20.52
CA GLN A 24 -3.83 -6.86 19.99
C GLN A 24 -3.98 -8.38 20.17
N MET A 25 -4.75 -8.82 21.17
CA MET A 25 -5.03 -10.23 21.40
C MET A 25 -6.03 -10.77 20.41
N ASP A 26 -7.09 -10.02 20.12
CA ASP A 26 -8.09 -10.41 19.11
C ASP A 26 -7.40 -10.58 17.76
N PHE A 27 -6.52 -9.65 17.38
CA PHE A 27 -5.68 -9.78 16.19
C PHE A 27 -4.85 -11.07 16.16
N ILE A 28 -4.22 -11.43 17.27
CA ILE A 28 -3.43 -12.67 17.35
C ILE A 28 -4.30 -13.92 17.26
N TYR A 29 -5.50 -13.92 17.82
CA TYR A 29 -6.44 -15.04 17.70
C TYR A 29 -7.05 -15.14 16.31
N MET A 30 -7.32 -14.02 15.63
CA MET A 30 -7.72 -14.02 14.22
C MET A 30 -6.61 -14.61 13.34
N LEU A 31 -5.34 -14.30 13.64
CA LEU A 31 -4.21 -14.77 12.83
C LEU A 31 -3.77 -16.21 13.13
N PHE A 32 -3.77 -16.60 14.40
CA PHE A 32 -3.24 -17.88 14.88
C PHE A 32 -4.30 -18.77 15.55
N GLY A 33 -5.57 -18.60 15.18
CA GLY A 33 -6.70 -19.32 15.75
C GLY A 33 -6.57 -20.84 15.60
N SER A 34 -6.19 -21.32 14.41
CA SER A 34 -5.92 -22.75 14.21
C SER A 34 -4.76 -23.28 15.03
N PHE A 35 -3.73 -22.47 15.30
CA PHE A 35 -2.64 -22.88 16.19
C PHE A 35 -3.10 -22.97 17.64
N ALA A 36 -3.89 -22.00 18.10
CA ALA A 36 -4.45 -21.97 19.45
C ALA A 36 -5.34 -23.20 19.71
N ASN A 37 -6.21 -23.52 18.75
CA ASN A 37 -7.11 -24.67 18.81
C ASN A 37 -6.37 -26.01 18.87
N ASP A 38 -5.32 -26.17 18.08
CA ASP A 38 -4.50 -27.39 18.07
C ASP A 38 -3.54 -27.48 19.29
N ASN A 39 -3.26 -26.36 19.96
CA ASN A 39 -2.33 -26.27 21.09
C ASN A 39 -3.01 -25.65 22.31
N VAL A 40 -4.05 -26.31 22.83
CA VAL A 40 -4.87 -25.81 23.97
C VAL A 40 -4.06 -25.46 25.23
N ASP A 41 -2.92 -26.10 25.44
CA ASP A 41 -2.02 -25.80 26.58
C ASP A 41 -1.18 -24.52 26.36
N PHE A 42 -1.21 -23.94 25.15
CA PHE A 42 -0.50 -22.72 24.81
C PHE A 42 -1.42 -21.51 25.01
N ALA A 43 -1.14 -20.73 26.05
CA ALA A 43 -1.79 -19.44 26.27
C ALA A 43 -0.96 -18.31 25.66
N PHE A 44 -1.60 -17.43 24.89
CA PHE A 44 -0.98 -16.17 24.49
C PHE A 44 -0.91 -15.22 25.68
N ASP A 45 0.28 -14.69 25.96
CA ASP A 45 0.49 -13.66 26.98
C ASP A 45 0.40 -12.27 26.34
N ASN A 46 -0.44 -11.40 26.90
CA ASN A 46 -0.65 -10.03 26.40
C ASN A 46 0.66 -9.23 26.31
N GLY A 47 1.56 -9.41 27.28
CA GLY A 47 2.86 -8.73 27.32
C GLY A 47 3.79 -9.19 26.20
N LEU A 48 3.83 -10.50 25.93
CA LEU A 48 4.60 -11.08 24.81
C LEU A 48 4.01 -10.68 23.46
N VAL A 49 2.69 -10.76 23.30
CA VAL A 49 1.99 -10.33 22.08
C VAL A 49 2.30 -8.87 21.75
N CYS A 50 2.22 -7.99 22.74
CA CYS A 50 2.57 -6.58 22.58
C CYS A 50 4.03 -6.38 22.15
N LYS A 51 4.97 -7.17 22.70
CA LYS A 51 6.37 -7.14 22.28
C LYS A 51 6.58 -7.64 20.86
N TRP A 52 5.83 -8.64 20.40
CA TRP A 52 5.89 -9.13 19.01
C TRP A 52 5.38 -8.06 18.03
N ILE A 53 4.20 -7.51 18.31
CA ILE A 53 3.57 -6.47 17.49
C ILE A 53 4.43 -5.21 17.44
N LYS A 54 5.16 -4.87 18.51
CA LYS A 54 6.11 -3.74 18.54
C LYS A 54 7.51 -4.07 17.98
N GLY A 55 7.74 -5.30 17.53
CA GLY A 55 9.06 -5.74 17.04
C GLY A 55 10.17 -5.74 18.09
N GLN A 56 9.79 -5.82 19.38
CA GLN A 56 10.70 -5.86 20.51
C GLN A 56 11.16 -7.28 20.86
N SER A 57 10.41 -8.30 20.42
CA SER A 57 10.72 -9.71 20.64
C SER A 57 10.33 -10.55 19.44
N ARG A 58 11.03 -11.68 19.27
CA ARG A 58 10.71 -12.69 18.24
C ARG A 58 9.42 -13.42 18.60
N ILE A 59 8.62 -13.77 17.58
CA ILE A 59 7.49 -14.70 17.73
C ILE A 59 7.97 -16.01 18.39
N SER A 60 7.09 -16.63 19.18
CA SER A 60 7.33 -17.94 19.77
C SER A 60 7.85 -18.96 18.73
N PRO A 61 8.99 -19.62 18.98
CA PRO A 61 9.51 -20.67 18.11
C PRO A 61 8.50 -21.81 17.86
N LYS A 62 7.59 -22.06 18.81
CA LYS A 62 6.54 -23.07 18.68
C LYS A 62 5.56 -22.74 17.55
N ILE A 63 5.18 -21.47 17.42
CA ILE A 63 4.30 -20.96 16.34
C ILE A 63 5.03 -21.10 15.00
N ILE A 64 6.29 -20.65 14.94
CA ILE A 64 7.11 -20.72 13.72
C ILE A 64 7.24 -22.18 13.25
N SER A 65 7.58 -23.09 14.18
CA SER A 65 7.71 -24.52 13.87
C SER A 65 6.41 -25.15 13.41
N TYR A 66 5.26 -24.74 13.98
CA TYR A 66 3.96 -25.27 13.61
C TYR A 66 3.61 -24.94 12.14
N TYR A 67 3.81 -23.68 11.74
CA TYR A 67 3.51 -23.20 10.38
C TYR A 67 4.62 -23.47 9.37
N ASN A 68 5.72 -24.15 9.73
CA ASN A 68 6.68 -24.63 8.75
C ASN A 68 6.13 -25.81 7.91
N SER A 69 5.12 -26.53 8.41
CA SER A 69 4.50 -27.63 7.67
C SER A 69 3.44 -27.13 6.69
N LYS A 70 3.41 -27.68 5.47
CA LYS A 70 2.46 -27.25 4.42
C LYS A 70 0.99 -27.34 4.87
N LYS A 71 0.61 -28.44 5.53
CA LYS A 71 -0.75 -28.64 6.06
C LYS A 71 -1.17 -27.53 7.03
N ASN A 72 -0.28 -27.08 7.90
CA ASN A 72 -0.59 -26.03 8.86
C ASN A 72 -0.52 -24.63 8.23
N ARG A 73 0.31 -24.43 7.18
CA ARG A 73 0.24 -23.21 6.37
C ARG A 73 -1.12 -23.04 5.73
N ASP A 74 -1.69 -24.11 5.18
CA ASP A 74 -3.04 -24.05 4.61
C ASP A 74 -4.08 -23.65 5.67
N LYS A 75 -3.88 -24.03 6.95
CA LYS A 75 -4.71 -23.54 8.06
C LYS A 75 -4.52 -22.04 8.31
N LEU A 76 -3.29 -21.54 8.33
CA LEU A 76 -3.01 -20.10 8.47
C LEU A 76 -3.67 -19.28 7.36
N CYS A 77 -3.59 -19.76 6.13
CA CYS A 77 -4.18 -19.05 5.00
C CYS A 77 -5.72 -19.01 5.12
N LYS A 78 -6.35 -20.08 5.64
CA LYS A 78 -7.79 -20.10 5.94
C LYS A 78 -8.17 -19.18 7.09
N ASP A 79 -7.38 -19.15 8.17
CA ASP A 79 -7.60 -18.23 9.29
C ASP A 79 -7.56 -16.78 8.76
N ILE A 80 -6.58 -16.44 7.91
CA ILE A 80 -6.50 -15.11 7.28
C ILE A 80 -7.75 -14.83 6.42
N GLU A 81 -8.17 -15.78 5.58
CA GLU A 81 -9.29 -15.60 4.65
C GLU A 81 -10.63 -15.43 5.38
N SER A 82 -10.87 -16.20 6.44
CA SER A 82 -12.15 -16.26 7.13
C SER A 82 -12.26 -15.36 8.36
N GLU A 83 -11.15 -15.15 9.08
CA GLU A 83 -11.15 -14.43 10.36
C GLU A 83 -10.44 -13.08 10.29
N LEU A 84 -9.58 -12.81 9.29
CA LEU A 84 -8.87 -11.53 9.20
C LEU A 84 -9.40 -10.63 8.09
N LEU A 85 -9.44 -11.12 6.85
CA LEU A 85 -9.83 -10.33 5.67
C LEU A 85 -11.22 -9.67 5.81
N PRO A 86 -12.27 -10.31 6.37
CA PRO A 86 -13.58 -9.68 6.53
C PRO A 86 -13.58 -8.45 7.44
N TYR A 87 -12.55 -8.29 8.28
CA TYR A 87 -12.41 -7.20 9.23
C TYR A 87 -11.46 -6.11 8.77
N ILE A 88 -10.88 -6.23 7.56
CA ILE A 88 -10.06 -5.19 6.95
C ILE A 88 -10.97 -4.24 6.17
N SER A 89 -10.84 -2.94 6.45
CA SER A 89 -11.65 -1.87 5.84
C SER A 89 -11.39 -1.74 4.34
N ASP A 90 -10.11 -1.68 3.94
CA ASP A 90 -9.68 -1.65 2.54
C ASP A 90 -8.65 -2.74 2.27
N VAL A 91 -9.15 -3.91 1.88
CA VAL A 91 -8.32 -5.08 1.55
C VAL A 91 -7.35 -4.76 0.41
N SER A 92 -7.76 -3.96 -0.59
CA SER A 92 -6.91 -3.67 -1.75
C SER A 92 -5.73 -2.80 -1.36
N TYR A 93 -5.97 -1.79 -0.51
CA TYR A 93 -4.93 -0.95 0.06
C TYR A 93 -3.97 -1.76 0.95
N THR A 94 -4.49 -2.56 1.89
CA THR A 94 -3.66 -3.36 2.80
C THR A 94 -2.78 -4.35 2.04
N ILE A 95 -3.32 -5.04 1.04
CA ILE A 95 -2.57 -5.97 0.18
C ILE A 95 -1.47 -5.24 -0.61
N SER A 96 -1.78 -4.05 -1.15
CA SER A 96 -0.81 -3.22 -1.86
C SER A 96 0.31 -2.73 -0.94
N ALA A 97 -0.02 -2.32 0.30
CA ALA A 97 0.97 -1.91 1.29
C ALA A 97 1.92 -3.06 1.68
N ILE A 98 1.40 -4.30 1.80
CA ILE A 98 2.23 -5.49 2.03
C ILE A 98 3.12 -5.78 0.82
N ARG A 99 2.61 -5.63 -0.41
CA ARG A 99 3.41 -5.73 -1.63
C ARG A 99 4.55 -4.72 -1.64
N ASP A 100 4.26 -3.46 -1.33
CA ASP A 100 5.26 -2.39 -1.28
C ASP A 100 6.34 -2.69 -0.23
N LEU A 101 5.94 -3.24 0.93
CA LEU A 101 6.89 -3.74 1.93
C LEU A 101 7.82 -4.82 1.36
N VAL A 102 7.29 -5.76 0.57
CA VAL A 102 8.11 -6.83 -0.07
C VAL A 102 9.09 -6.24 -1.08
N LEU A 103 8.66 -5.31 -1.92
CA LEU A 103 9.50 -4.67 -2.94
C LEU A 103 10.60 -3.80 -2.31
N CYS A 104 10.27 -3.06 -1.26
CA CYS A 104 11.19 -2.16 -0.57
C CYS A 104 12.21 -2.87 0.32
N ASP A 105 12.04 -4.16 0.62
CA ASP A 105 13.02 -4.90 1.43
C ASP A 105 14.29 -5.20 0.64
N ILE A 106 15.32 -4.38 0.87
CA ILE A 106 16.66 -4.53 0.27
C ILE A 106 17.43 -5.76 0.77
N THR A 107 16.97 -6.42 1.84
CA THR A 107 17.66 -7.55 2.46
C THR A 107 17.16 -8.92 1.99
N THR A 108 16.21 -8.93 1.05
CA THR A 108 15.66 -10.13 0.42
C THR A 108 16.05 -10.15 -1.06
N SER A 109 16.43 -11.33 -1.59
CA SER A 109 16.83 -11.45 -3.00
C SER A 109 15.64 -11.30 -3.94
N GLU A 110 15.89 -10.86 -5.17
CA GLU A 110 14.84 -10.63 -6.17
C GLU A 110 14.10 -11.93 -6.52
N GLU A 111 14.81 -13.06 -6.62
CA GLU A 111 14.17 -14.36 -6.89
C GLU A 111 13.18 -14.74 -5.78
N LYS A 112 13.49 -14.36 -4.53
CA LYS A 112 12.61 -14.62 -3.40
C LYS A 112 11.43 -13.67 -3.38
N LYS A 113 11.61 -12.41 -3.79
CA LYS A 113 10.50 -11.45 -3.95
C LYS A 113 9.54 -11.92 -5.03
N ASP A 114 10.03 -12.33 -6.19
CA ASP A 114 9.22 -12.86 -7.28
C ASP A 114 8.41 -14.10 -6.84
N ALA A 115 9.04 -15.00 -6.08
CA ALA A 115 8.35 -16.17 -5.52
C ALA A 115 7.26 -15.81 -4.51
N LEU A 116 7.42 -14.72 -3.73
CA LEU A 116 6.39 -14.25 -2.79
C LEU A 116 5.24 -13.54 -3.52
N LEU A 117 5.53 -12.84 -4.61
CA LEU A 117 4.55 -12.09 -5.40
C LEU A 117 3.70 -12.98 -6.33
N THR A 118 4.03 -14.26 -6.46
CA THR A 118 3.33 -15.19 -7.36
C THR A 118 1.82 -15.29 -7.11
N HIS A 119 1.37 -15.18 -5.85
CA HIS A 119 -0.04 -15.31 -5.48
C HIS A 119 -0.79 -13.97 -5.32
N PHE A 120 -0.12 -12.85 -5.56
CA PHE A 120 -0.65 -11.50 -5.30
C PHE A 120 -1.98 -11.23 -6.04
N ASP A 121 -2.07 -11.59 -7.32
CA ASP A 121 -3.23 -11.23 -8.17
C ASP A 121 -4.47 -12.10 -7.99
N HIS A 122 -4.31 -13.33 -7.46
CA HIS A 122 -5.37 -14.34 -7.49
C HIS A 122 -5.81 -14.82 -6.11
N ALA A 123 -4.97 -14.65 -5.09
CA ALA A 123 -5.21 -15.22 -3.77
C ALA A 123 -4.60 -14.35 -2.66
N PRO A 124 -5.27 -13.26 -2.23
CA PRO A 124 -4.73 -12.30 -1.26
C PRO A 124 -4.39 -12.95 0.09
N ALA A 125 -5.21 -13.90 0.56
CA ALA A 125 -4.94 -14.63 1.80
C ALA A 125 -3.66 -15.49 1.70
N HIS A 126 -3.47 -16.19 0.59
CA HIS A 126 -2.26 -16.97 0.34
C HIS A 126 -1.02 -16.08 0.22
N PHE A 127 -1.15 -14.92 -0.42
CA PHE A 127 -0.07 -13.93 -0.48
C PHE A 127 0.35 -13.46 0.92
N ILE A 128 -0.60 -13.01 1.76
CA ILE A 128 -0.31 -12.58 3.14
C ILE A 128 0.32 -13.74 3.93
N CYS A 129 -0.24 -14.94 3.80
CA CYS A 129 0.23 -16.17 4.45
C CYS A 129 1.70 -16.49 4.10
N ASP A 130 2.08 -16.40 2.83
CA ASP A 130 3.45 -16.64 2.36
C ASP A 130 4.44 -15.59 2.87
N VAL A 131 4.05 -14.31 2.81
CA VAL A 131 4.87 -13.18 3.30
C VAL A 131 5.07 -13.27 4.81
N LEU A 132 4.02 -13.60 5.54
CA LEU A 132 4.05 -13.86 6.97
C LEU A 132 5.02 -15.02 7.29
N VAL A 133 4.79 -16.21 6.73
CA VAL A 133 5.63 -17.41 6.98
C VAL A 133 7.10 -17.12 6.70
N TYR A 134 7.38 -16.40 5.62
CA TYR A 134 8.72 -15.93 5.33
C TYR A 134 9.24 -14.99 6.43
N GLY A 135 8.47 -13.96 6.81
CA GLY A 135 8.81 -12.99 7.85
C GLY A 135 9.17 -13.61 9.21
N PHE A 136 8.44 -14.62 9.70
CA PHE A 136 8.79 -15.28 10.97
C PHE A 136 10.01 -16.20 10.86
N SER A 137 10.22 -16.80 9.68
CA SER A 137 11.31 -17.74 9.44
C SER A 137 12.67 -17.05 9.38
N ARG A 138 12.70 -15.74 9.10
CA ARG A 138 13.93 -14.95 9.07
C ARG A 138 14.53 -14.74 10.46
N ASN A 139 15.82 -14.38 10.47
CA ASN A 139 16.50 -13.96 11.70
C ASN A 139 15.81 -12.73 12.28
N PHE A 140 15.49 -12.76 13.57
CA PHE A 140 14.86 -11.65 14.26
C PHE A 140 15.84 -10.48 14.42
N VAL A 141 15.38 -9.27 14.10
CA VAL A 141 16.11 -8.02 14.32
C VAL A 141 15.19 -7.12 15.13
N LYS A 142 15.67 -6.65 16.29
CA LYS A 142 14.88 -5.80 17.16
C LYS A 142 14.68 -4.42 16.54
N VAL A 143 13.44 -3.94 16.52
CA VAL A 143 13.12 -2.59 16.04
C VAL A 143 13.78 -1.56 16.96
N GLY A 144 14.49 -0.61 16.36
CA GLY A 144 15.15 0.48 17.10
C GLY A 144 16.44 0.07 17.82
N ASN A 145 17.07 -1.06 17.46
CA ASN A 145 18.44 -1.34 17.90
C ASN A 145 19.39 -0.33 17.23
N LYS A 146 19.54 0.84 17.85
CA LYS A 146 20.77 1.62 17.73
C LYS A 146 21.83 0.77 18.42
N ASP A 147 22.55 -0.02 17.65
CA ASP A 147 23.73 -0.68 18.17
C ASP A 147 24.63 0.39 18.81
N SER A 148 24.79 0.29 20.12
CA SER A 148 25.80 0.99 20.87
C SER A 148 27.17 0.64 20.29
N GLY A 149 27.68 1.46 19.38
CA GLY A 149 29.05 1.34 18.88
C GLY A 149 29.22 1.24 17.36
N SER A 150 28.65 2.15 16.57
CA SER A 150 29.45 2.91 15.60
C SER A 150 28.68 4.17 15.20
N SER A 151 29.24 5.33 15.56
CA SER A 151 28.71 6.65 15.23
C SER A 151 29.09 7.01 13.80
N SER A 152 28.59 6.25 12.82
CA SER A 152 28.59 6.68 11.43
C SER A 152 27.19 6.43 10.88
N PRO A 153 26.46 7.49 10.46
CA PRO A 153 25.34 7.29 9.57
C PRO A 153 25.89 6.53 8.36
N ARG A 154 25.32 5.36 8.04
CA ARG A 154 25.52 4.82 6.70
C ARG A 154 24.96 5.88 5.77
N VAL A 155 25.81 6.36 4.86
CA VAL A 155 25.54 7.48 3.95
C VAL A 155 24.35 7.19 3.02
N ASP A 156 23.84 5.96 3.03
CA ASP A 156 22.70 5.49 2.24
C ASP A 156 21.35 6.13 2.65
N ASP A 157 21.21 6.69 3.86
CA ASP A 157 19.97 7.39 4.28
C ASP A 157 19.97 8.89 3.94
N VAL A 158 21.02 9.43 3.28
CA VAL A 158 21.20 10.89 3.06
C VAL A 158 21.36 11.32 1.59
N MET A 159 21.27 10.42 0.63
CA MET A 159 21.10 10.81 -0.77
C MET A 159 19.99 9.99 -1.40
N TYR A 160 18.79 10.56 -1.50
CA TYR A 160 17.78 10.37 -2.57
C TYR A 160 16.40 10.97 -2.23
N LEU A 161 16.32 11.88 -1.26
CA LEU A 161 15.21 12.81 -1.16
C LEU A 161 15.79 14.23 -1.17
N PRO A 162 15.79 14.95 -2.31
CA PRO A 162 15.91 16.39 -2.23
C PRO A 162 14.70 16.85 -1.42
N LEU A 163 14.96 17.21 -0.15
CA LEU A 163 14.04 17.83 0.82
C LEU A 163 12.70 18.16 0.16
N LEU A 164 11.79 17.18 0.11
CA LEU A 164 10.51 17.43 -0.52
C LEU A 164 9.87 18.55 0.29
N PRO A 165 9.56 19.70 -0.34
CA PRO A 165 8.95 20.80 0.38
C PRO A 165 7.66 20.26 0.99
N LYS A 166 7.45 20.55 2.28
CA LYS A 166 6.24 20.14 3.00
C LYS A 166 5.02 20.52 2.16
N PRO A 167 3.99 19.67 2.04
CA PRO A 167 2.78 20.00 1.31
C PRO A 167 2.23 21.34 1.81
N THR A 168 2.32 22.38 1.00
CA THR A 168 1.81 23.70 1.36
C THR A 168 0.33 23.73 1.04
N LYS A 169 -0.48 24.24 1.97
CA LYS A 169 -1.94 24.40 1.79
C LYS A 169 -2.30 25.34 0.63
N TYR A 170 -1.32 26.12 0.15
CA TYR A 170 -1.44 27.09 -0.93
C TYR A 170 -0.53 26.69 -2.09
N PHE A 171 -0.98 26.92 -3.31
CA PHE A 171 -0.24 26.69 -4.54
C PHE A 171 0.91 27.71 -4.66
N THR A 172 2.01 27.49 -3.95
CA THR A 172 3.18 28.40 -3.96
C THR A 172 4.26 27.87 -4.89
N GLY A 173 4.94 28.77 -5.61
CA GLY A 173 6.10 28.43 -6.46
C GLY A 173 5.84 28.45 -7.97
N ARG A 174 4.60 28.73 -8.41
CA ARG A 174 4.24 28.93 -9.83
C ARG A 174 3.27 30.10 -10.02
N SER A 175 3.60 31.26 -9.46
CA SER A 175 2.75 32.47 -9.53
C SER A 175 2.36 32.87 -10.96
N ASN A 176 3.20 32.55 -11.96
CA ASN A 176 2.95 32.87 -13.36
C ASN A 176 2.15 31.78 -14.11
N ALA A 177 2.12 30.54 -13.63
CA ALA A 177 1.46 29.44 -14.34
C ALA A 177 -0.07 29.60 -14.37
N LEU A 178 -0.64 30.23 -13.35
CA LEU A 178 -2.08 30.53 -13.31
C LEU A 178 -2.46 31.62 -14.34
N LEU A 179 -1.56 32.59 -14.57
CA LEU A 179 -1.71 33.61 -15.61
C LEU A 179 -1.59 32.99 -17.00
N GLU A 180 -0.61 32.10 -17.21
CA GLU A 180 -0.43 31.38 -18.48
C GLU A 180 -1.63 30.49 -18.80
N LEU A 181 -2.15 29.73 -17.82
CA LEU A 181 -3.36 28.94 -17.99
C LEU A 181 -4.57 29.81 -18.31
N HIS A 182 -4.71 30.96 -17.66
CA HIS A 182 -5.79 31.90 -17.96
C HIS A 182 -5.67 32.45 -19.39
N GLN A 183 -4.47 32.80 -19.85
CA GLN A 183 -4.24 33.23 -21.24
C GLN A 183 -4.53 32.11 -22.24
N LEU A 184 -4.10 30.87 -21.97
CA LEU A 184 -4.38 29.72 -22.82
C LEU A 184 -5.88 29.42 -22.91
N LEU A 185 -6.59 29.46 -21.78
CA LEU A 185 -8.05 29.32 -21.75
C LEU A 185 -8.74 30.44 -22.53
N TYR A 186 -8.29 31.69 -22.35
CA TYR A 186 -8.84 32.83 -23.07
C TYR A 186 -8.64 32.71 -24.58
N ILE A 187 -7.44 32.32 -25.03
CA ILE A 187 -7.13 32.06 -26.45
C ILE A 187 -8.00 30.92 -26.99
N SER A 188 -8.17 29.83 -26.25
CA SER A 188 -9.02 28.72 -26.67
C SER A 188 -10.49 29.16 -26.85
N CYS A 189 -10.99 30.01 -25.95
CA CYS A 189 -12.36 30.51 -25.97
C CYS A 189 -12.59 31.49 -27.14
N THR A 190 -11.63 32.36 -27.44
CA THR A 190 -11.70 33.29 -28.59
C THR A 190 -11.51 32.58 -29.93
N CYS A 191 -10.69 31.53 -30.01
CA CYS A 191 -10.59 30.69 -31.21
C CYS A 191 -11.91 29.96 -31.51
N LEU A 192 -12.60 29.44 -30.49
CA LEU A 192 -13.92 28.82 -30.67
C LEU A 192 -14.97 29.83 -31.12
N SER A 193 -15.00 31.04 -30.56
CA SER A 193 -15.96 32.07 -30.99
C SER A 193 -15.66 32.60 -32.40
N ALA A 194 -14.38 32.73 -32.77
CA ALA A 194 -13.97 33.09 -34.13
C ALA A 194 -14.33 31.99 -35.14
N LEU A 195 -14.12 30.71 -34.81
CA LEU A 195 -14.56 29.59 -35.64
C LEU A 195 -16.08 29.55 -35.79
N TRP A 196 -16.83 29.83 -34.71
CA TRP A 196 -18.28 29.93 -34.77
C TRP A 196 -18.75 31.08 -35.66
N ALA A 197 -18.11 32.25 -35.58
CA ALA A 197 -18.39 33.40 -36.43
C ALA A 197 -18.07 33.13 -37.91
N ILE A 198 -16.93 32.48 -38.21
CA ILE A 198 -16.57 32.08 -39.58
C ILE A 198 -17.56 31.05 -40.13
N CYS A 199 -17.98 30.07 -39.33
CA CYS A 199 -19.00 29.11 -39.72
C CYS A 199 -20.37 29.78 -39.96
N PHE A 200 -20.79 30.73 -39.12
CA PHE A 200 -22.05 31.46 -39.30
C PHE A 200 -22.03 32.39 -40.52
N VAL A 201 -20.94 33.12 -40.76
CA VAL A 201 -20.79 33.97 -41.95
C VAL A 201 -20.79 33.13 -43.23
N SER A 202 -20.12 31.97 -43.21
CA SER A 202 -20.09 31.05 -44.36
C SER A 202 -21.46 30.42 -44.67
N ILE A 203 -22.25 30.13 -43.64
CA ILE A 203 -23.64 29.65 -43.77
C ILE A 203 -24.59 30.75 -44.25
N GLY A 204 -24.42 31.98 -43.76
CA GLY A 204 -25.19 33.15 -44.20
C GLY A 204 -24.93 33.49 -45.67
N TYR A 205 -23.67 33.48 -46.11
CA TYR A 205 -23.31 33.72 -47.52
C TYR A 205 -23.94 32.68 -48.44
N LYS A 206 -23.88 31.39 -48.08
CA LYS A 206 -24.41 30.30 -48.92
C LYS A 206 -25.94 30.36 -49.08
N LYS A 207 -26.65 30.92 -48.09
CA LYS A 207 -28.11 31.10 -48.15
C LYS A 207 -28.51 32.30 -49.02
N SER A 208 -27.75 33.40 -48.96
CA SER A 208 -28.01 34.59 -49.79
C SER A 208 -27.72 34.37 -51.28
N THR A 209 -26.72 33.56 -51.65
CA THR A 209 -26.44 33.28 -53.08
C THR A 209 -27.46 32.33 -53.72
N GLN A 210 -28.12 31.48 -52.92
CA GLN A 210 -29.18 30.58 -53.40
C GLN A 210 -30.53 31.30 -53.58
N LEU A 211 -30.82 32.33 -52.78
CA LEU A 211 -32.04 33.13 -52.91
C LEU A 211 -32.00 34.12 -54.09
N SER A 212 -30.81 34.54 -54.55
CA SER A 212 -30.69 35.40 -55.73
C SER A 212 -30.71 34.66 -57.08
N LEU A 213 -30.79 33.32 -57.08
CA LEU A 213 -30.82 32.48 -58.29
C LEU A 213 -32.19 31.84 -58.56
N THR A 214 -33.20 32.16 -57.76
CA THR A 214 -34.57 31.63 -57.90
C THR A 214 -35.64 32.70 -58.11
N GLU A 215 -35.28 33.96 -58.30
CA GLU A 215 -36.20 34.99 -58.78
C GLU A 215 -35.61 35.69 -60.01
N ASN A 216 -36.26 35.40 -61.16
CA ASN A 216 -36.09 35.90 -62.53
C ASN A 216 -35.07 35.18 -63.44
#